data_AF-A0AAN8NAS0-F1
#
_entry.id   AF-A0AAN8NAS0-F1
#
_cell.length_a   1.000
_cell.length_b   1.000
_cell.length_c   1.000
_cell.angle_alpha   90.00
_cell.angle_beta   90.00
_cell.angle_gamma   90.00
#
_symmetry.space_group_name_H-M   'P 1'
#
loop_
_entity.id
_entity.type
_entity.pdbx_description
1 polymer ?
#
loop_
_entity_poly.entity_id
_entity_poly.type
_entity_poly.pdbx_seq_one_letter_code
_entity_poly.pdbx_strand_id
1 'polypeptide(L)'
;MAPIPDTKAPKDEGANAVSSDNSTTETTLALVALVFAAVAFLAAFFQALLQYLTSNQRDKCLLGAIGTWSVYTKTRWDPWKWRIIVQYPRLRFDPGTILIAREKYSESLKNWQKTAIPDQRYGFCLAKSDKNIKNHNLFWYLEDRGKVIGDGERALTFWDLTITQKIYWLWFSLRKRRSGDLPFARAGWCNLLTAFVVLPDKGMISHYENADIIPSSIDVPIQRMKLFDLCLLCYIANIKDVKINLLESTINGQNRYIKLNTQETPGLGKFVTVDGDFEKLKKKLAIAHSLQLFDVCIMAQGAIMGPGFCPSLGYFDEGVFLFGLARRWEQQNWVQHMRDWKKAIYDSAPESIEREKTFNSVSLERQAERFSEYIQHNPGAKWEDTWS
;
A
#
# COMPACT_ATOMS: atom_id res chain seq x y z
N MET A 1 -28.81 -89.97 37.12
CA MET A 1 -28.64 -90.59 38.45
C MET A 1 -27.16 -90.88 38.62
N ALA A 2 -26.56 -90.38 39.72
CA ALA A 2 -25.13 -90.33 40.10
C ALA A 2 -24.21 -89.36 39.31
N PRO A 3 -23.16 -88.75 39.93
CA PRO A 3 -22.94 -88.42 41.35
C PRO A 3 -22.52 -86.95 41.63
N ILE A 4 -22.70 -86.54 42.89
CA ILE A 4 -22.25 -85.28 43.51
C ILE A 4 -20.76 -85.43 43.94
N PRO A 5 -19.87 -84.44 43.71
CA PRO A 5 -18.57 -84.41 44.36
C PRO A 5 -18.44 -83.31 45.42
N ASP A 6 -18.27 -83.83 46.65
CA ASP A 6 -17.55 -83.34 47.83
C ASP A 6 -17.01 -81.90 47.89
N THR A 7 -17.56 -81.18 48.84
CA THR A 7 -16.97 -80.06 49.58
C THR A 7 -15.79 -80.54 50.43
N LYS A 8 -14.56 -80.16 50.05
CA LYS A 8 -13.42 -80.10 50.96
C LYS A 8 -12.86 -78.69 50.99
N ALA A 9 -13.17 -77.99 52.07
CA ALA A 9 -12.50 -76.75 52.45
C ALA A 9 -11.04 -77.03 52.82
N PRO A 10 -10.06 -76.30 52.25
CA PRO A 10 -8.74 -76.24 52.82
C PRO A 10 -8.73 -75.27 54.01
N LYS A 11 -8.14 -75.77 55.10
CA LYS A 11 -7.81 -75.05 56.34
C LYS A 11 -7.01 -73.78 56.07
N ASP A 12 -7.46 -72.69 56.69
CA ASP A 12 -6.63 -71.55 57.04
C ASP A 12 -5.52 -72.00 58.01
N GLU A 13 -4.27 -71.97 57.54
CA GLU A 13 -3.09 -71.92 58.40
C GLU A 13 -2.38 -70.58 58.16
N GLY A 14 -2.22 -69.83 59.25
CA GLY A 14 -1.81 -68.45 59.25
C GLY A 14 -0.41 -68.21 58.68
N ALA A 15 -0.34 -67.19 57.82
CA ALA A 15 0.88 -66.44 57.58
C ALA A 15 0.61 -64.99 57.99
N ASN A 16 0.79 -64.69 59.27
CA ASN A 16 1.05 -63.34 59.74
C ASN A 16 2.43 -62.91 59.22
N ALA A 17 2.45 -62.35 58.01
CA ALA A 17 3.58 -61.59 57.49
C ALA A 17 3.13 -60.12 57.39
N VAL A 18 3.82 -59.29 58.17
CA VAL A 18 3.72 -57.84 58.27
C VAL A 18 3.58 -57.19 56.87
N SER A 19 2.37 -56.81 56.49
CA SER A 19 2.09 -55.98 55.30
C SER A 19 1.96 -54.51 55.72
N SER A 20 3.02 -53.96 56.31
CA SER A 20 3.11 -52.56 56.75
C SER A 20 3.91 -51.67 55.78
N ASP A 21 4.53 -52.24 54.75
CA ASP A 21 5.44 -51.52 53.82
C ASP A 21 4.85 -51.28 52.41
N ASN A 22 3.65 -51.80 52.13
CA ASN A 22 3.00 -51.60 50.83
C ASN A 22 2.32 -50.21 50.71
N SER A 23 1.91 -49.60 51.83
CA SER A 23 1.23 -48.29 51.80
C SER A 23 2.17 -47.12 51.49
N THR A 24 3.44 -47.20 51.91
CA THR A 24 4.47 -46.18 51.65
C THR A 24 4.99 -46.26 50.21
N THR A 25 5.09 -47.47 49.66
CA THR A 25 5.47 -47.70 48.25
C THR A 25 4.36 -47.30 47.28
N GLU A 26 3.09 -47.55 47.62
CA GLU A 26 1.94 -47.10 46.82
C GLU A 26 1.80 -45.57 46.81
N THR A 27 1.97 -44.91 47.96
CA THR A 27 1.86 -43.44 48.06
C THR A 27 3.00 -42.72 47.34
N THR A 28 4.23 -43.24 47.42
CA THR A 28 5.37 -42.71 46.67
C THR A 28 5.21 -42.91 45.17
N LEU A 29 4.73 -44.07 44.74
CA LEU A 29 4.46 -44.35 43.32
C LEU A 29 3.33 -43.46 42.76
N ALA A 30 2.28 -43.22 43.53
CA ALA A 30 1.20 -42.31 43.17
C ALA A 30 1.68 -40.85 43.03
N LEU A 31 2.54 -40.38 43.95
CA LEU A 31 3.11 -39.03 43.89
C LEU A 31 4.03 -38.86 42.68
N VAL A 32 4.88 -39.85 42.41
CA VAL A 32 5.74 -39.86 41.22
C VAL A 32 4.90 -39.86 39.94
N ALA A 33 3.85 -40.69 39.87
CA ALA A 33 2.93 -40.70 38.73
C ALA A 33 2.21 -39.35 38.53
N LEU A 34 1.80 -38.68 39.61
CA LEU A 34 1.17 -37.36 39.56
C LEU A 34 2.14 -36.29 39.05
N VAL A 35 3.41 -36.33 39.47
CA VAL A 35 4.45 -35.43 38.95
C VAL A 35 4.68 -35.67 37.46
N PHE A 36 4.79 -36.92 37.02
CA PHE A 36 4.92 -37.24 35.60
C PHE A 36 3.69 -36.79 34.78
N ALA A 37 2.48 -36.98 35.30
CA ALA A 37 1.26 -36.51 34.65
C ALA A 37 1.23 -34.97 34.54
N ALA A 38 1.65 -34.25 35.58
CA ALA A 38 1.74 -32.80 35.55
C ALA A 38 2.76 -32.29 34.53
N VAL A 39 3.95 -32.92 34.46
CA VAL A 39 4.99 -32.57 33.47
C VAL A 39 4.53 -32.91 32.05
N ALA A 40 3.92 -34.07 31.83
CA ALA A 40 3.37 -34.46 30.54
C ALA A 40 2.25 -33.51 30.08
N PHE A 41 1.37 -33.09 31.00
CA PHE A 41 0.35 -32.09 30.73
C PHE A 41 0.96 -30.74 30.34
N LEU A 42 1.95 -30.24 31.08
CA LEU A 42 2.63 -28.99 30.75
C LEU A 42 3.34 -29.08 29.39
N ALA A 43 4.01 -30.20 29.10
CA ALA A 43 4.65 -30.42 27.80
C ALA A 43 3.63 -30.44 26.65
N ALA A 44 2.53 -31.18 26.80
CA ALA A 44 1.44 -31.20 25.82
C ALA A 44 0.78 -29.83 25.65
N PHE A 45 0.60 -29.10 26.74
CA PHE A 45 0.07 -27.74 26.75
C PHE A 45 1.00 -26.77 25.99
N PHE A 46 2.31 -26.81 26.25
CA PHE A 46 3.27 -25.98 25.53
C PHE A 46 3.43 -26.40 24.07
N GLN A 47 3.35 -27.69 23.75
CA GLN A 47 3.35 -28.16 22.36
C GLN A 47 2.11 -27.70 21.61
N ALA A 48 0.93 -27.82 22.24
CA ALA A 48 -0.31 -27.27 21.71
C ALA A 48 -0.16 -25.75 21.52
N LEU A 49 0.33 -25.02 22.53
CA LEU A 49 0.57 -23.57 22.46
C LEU A 49 1.57 -23.19 21.37
N LEU A 50 2.64 -23.96 21.17
CA LEU A 50 3.65 -23.71 20.13
C LEU A 50 3.09 -23.95 18.73
N GLN A 51 2.47 -25.11 18.48
CA GLN A 51 1.78 -25.40 17.20
C GLN A 51 0.70 -24.35 16.92
N TYR A 52 0.09 -23.84 17.98
CA TYR A 52 -0.95 -22.82 17.94
C TYR A 52 -0.37 -21.41 17.64
N LEU A 53 0.80 -21.06 18.18
CA LEU A 53 1.51 -19.80 17.93
C LEU A 53 2.20 -19.76 16.56
N THR A 54 2.56 -20.92 16.01
CA THR A 54 3.16 -21.06 14.66
C THR A 54 2.13 -21.25 13.55
N SER A 55 0.90 -20.77 13.75
CA SER A 55 -0.15 -20.85 12.72
C SER A 55 0.35 -20.29 11.38
N ASN A 56 0.33 -21.13 10.34
CA ASN A 56 0.68 -20.77 8.95
C ASN A 56 -0.07 -19.52 8.45
N GLN A 57 -1.23 -19.21 9.05
CA GLN A 57 -2.01 -18.03 8.67
C GLN A 57 -1.36 -16.72 9.10
N ARG A 58 -0.54 -16.73 10.16
CA ARG A 58 0.22 -15.56 10.58
C ARG A 58 1.22 -15.16 9.51
N ASP A 59 1.93 -16.12 8.94
CA ASP A 59 2.98 -15.91 7.95
C ASP A 59 2.47 -15.23 6.66
N LYS A 60 1.18 -15.39 6.35
CA LYS A 60 0.51 -14.72 5.23
C LYS A 60 0.22 -13.24 5.48
N CYS A 61 0.32 -12.79 6.72
CA CYS A 61 0.04 -11.41 7.13
C CYS A 61 1.26 -10.71 7.75
N LEU A 62 2.42 -11.37 7.74
CA LEU A 62 3.69 -10.80 8.20
C LEU A 62 4.30 -9.81 7.20
N LEU A 63 5.35 -9.13 7.64
CA LEU A 63 6.13 -8.18 6.86
C LEU A 63 6.59 -8.75 5.50
N GLY A 64 6.99 -10.02 5.44
CA GLY A 64 7.39 -10.67 4.19
C GLY A 64 6.23 -10.91 3.21
N ALA A 65 5.00 -11.01 3.71
CA ALA A 65 3.82 -11.29 2.88
C ALA A 65 3.15 -10.01 2.37
N ILE A 66 2.93 -9.03 3.24
CA ILE A 66 2.20 -7.78 2.92
C ILE A 66 2.99 -6.50 3.18
N GLY A 67 4.31 -6.60 3.33
CA GLY A 67 5.18 -5.44 3.49
C GLY A 67 4.81 -4.63 4.73
N THR A 68 5.01 -3.33 4.67
CA THR A 68 4.78 -2.43 5.81
C THR A 68 3.31 -2.33 6.24
N TRP A 69 2.37 -2.81 5.41
CA TRP A 69 0.97 -2.93 5.79
C TRP A 69 0.73 -3.94 6.92
N SER A 70 1.72 -4.80 7.23
CA SER A 70 1.68 -5.70 8.39
C SER A 70 1.56 -4.96 9.73
N VAL A 71 1.91 -3.66 9.78
CA VAL A 71 1.72 -2.83 10.98
C VAL A 71 0.26 -2.74 11.41
N TYR A 72 -0.67 -2.90 10.46
CA TYR A 72 -2.11 -2.90 10.72
C TYR A 72 -2.69 -4.30 10.91
N THR A 73 -1.91 -5.37 10.81
CA THR A 73 -2.38 -6.71 11.14
C THR A 73 -2.76 -6.76 12.62
N LYS A 74 -3.99 -7.19 12.91
CA LYS A 74 -4.51 -7.31 14.27
C LYS A 74 -4.47 -8.77 14.70
N THR A 75 -3.98 -9.01 15.91
CA THR A 75 -3.98 -10.34 16.52
C THR A 75 -4.87 -10.28 17.76
N ARG A 76 -5.85 -11.17 17.86
CA ARG A 76 -6.80 -11.22 18.98
C ARG A 76 -7.00 -12.66 19.45
N TRP A 77 -7.17 -12.86 20.75
CA TRP A 77 -7.58 -14.16 21.29
C TRP A 77 -9.10 -14.30 21.22
N ASP A 78 -9.59 -15.38 20.61
CA ASP A 78 -10.96 -15.83 20.64
C ASP A 78 -11.09 -16.93 21.72
N PRO A 79 -11.60 -16.59 22.93
CA PRO A 79 -11.68 -17.54 24.03
C PRO A 79 -12.64 -18.70 23.75
N TRP A 80 -13.63 -18.49 22.87
CA TRP A 80 -14.64 -19.51 22.55
C TRP A 80 -14.07 -20.61 21.66
N LYS A 81 -13.16 -20.25 20.76
CA LYS A 81 -12.46 -21.19 19.88
C LYS A 81 -11.11 -21.63 20.44
N TRP A 82 -10.69 -21.07 21.58
CA TRP A 82 -9.36 -21.23 22.16
C TRP A 82 -8.24 -20.87 21.17
N ARG A 83 -8.45 -19.65 20.64
CA ARG A 83 -8.23 -19.18 19.28
C ARG A 83 -7.48 -17.87 19.01
N ILE A 84 -6.15 -17.73 18.87
CA ILE A 84 -5.60 -16.54 18.16
C ILE A 84 -6.20 -16.42 16.75
N ILE A 85 -6.94 -15.34 16.53
CA ILE A 85 -7.42 -14.87 15.24
C ILE A 85 -6.47 -13.78 14.76
N VAL A 86 -5.95 -13.95 13.54
CA VAL A 86 -5.18 -12.94 12.83
C VAL A 86 -6.12 -12.26 11.84
N GLN A 87 -6.18 -10.93 11.86
CA GLN A 87 -6.96 -10.14 10.94
C GLN A 87 -6.04 -9.22 10.12
N TYR A 88 -6.21 -9.21 8.81
CA TYR A 88 -5.45 -8.35 7.91
C TYR A 88 -6.30 -7.17 7.41
N PRO A 89 -5.67 -6.04 7.06
CA PRO A 89 -6.40 -4.88 6.55
C PRO A 89 -6.84 -5.12 5.10
N ARG A 90 -8.13 -4.91 4.82
CA ARG A 90 -8.63 -4.82 3.45
C ARG A 90 -8.58 -3.37 2.98
N LEU A 91 -7.81 -3.13 1.92
CA LEU A 91 -7.50 -1.79 1.46
C LEU A 91 -8.50 -1.31 0.42
N ARG A 92 -8.70 0.00 0.39
CA ARG A 92 -9.39 0.70 -0.70
C ARG A 92 -8.36 1.00 -1.78
N PHE A 93 -8.59 0.45 -2.97
CA PHE A 93 -7.73 0.62 -4.14
C PHE A 93 -8.27 1.66 -5.12
N ASP A 94 -9.16 2.54 -4.67
CA ASP A 94 -9.57 3.67 -5.50
C ASP A 94 -8.35 4.59 -5.72
N PRO A 95 -8.08 5.00 -6.98
CA PRO A 95 -6.93 5.83 -7.30
C PRO A 95 -6.86 7.13 -6.49
N GLY A 96 -8.01 7.75 -6.20
CA GLY A 96 -8.09 8.97 -5.41
C GLY A 96 -7.50 8.80 -4.02
N THR A 97 -7.96 7.79 -3.27
CA THR A 97 -7.45 7.47 -1.92
C THR A 97 -5.97 7.10 -1.95
N ILE A 98 -5.52 6.35 -2.96
CA ILE A 98 -4.09 6.01 -3.17
C ILE A 98 -3.25 7.28 -3.34
N LEU A 99 -3.71 8.23 -4.16
CA LEU A 99 -3.00 9.47 -4.43
C LEU A 99 -3.05 10.46 -3.26
N ILE A 100 -4.14 10.49 -2.48
CA ILE A 100 -4.19 11.23 -1.20
C ILE A 100 -3.18 10.67 -0.21
N ALA A 101 -3.16 9.34 -0.04
CA ALA A 101 -2.22 8.68 0.86
C ALA A 101 -0.76 8.89 0.43
N ARG A 102 -0.51 8.94 -0.89
CA ARG A 102 0.78 9.34 -1.46
C ARG A 102 1.14 10.79 -1.11
N GLU A 103 0.21 11.73 -1.23
CA GLU A 103 0.51 13.15 -0.95
C GLU A 103 0.83 13.39 0.53
N LYS A 104 0.15 12.70 1.45
CA LYS A 104 0.48 12.72 2.90
C LYS A 104 1.93 12.35 3.18
N TYR A 105 2.53 11.49 2.36
CA TYR A 105 3.95 11.15 2.53
C TYR A 105 4.86 12.35 2.26
N SER A 106 4.49 13.24 1.35
CA SER A 106 5.26 14.47 1.10
C SER A 106 5.15 15.49 2.24
N GLU A 107 4.21 15.31 3.17
CA GLU A 107 4.10 16.17 4.35
C GLU A 107 5.28 16.01 5.30
N SER A 108 5.99 14.87 5.34
CA SER A 108 7.14 14.72 6.24
C SER A 108 8.26 15.70 5.90
N LEU A 109 8.55 15.90 4.61
CA LEU A 109 9.53 16.89 4.16
C LEU A 109 9.02 18.31 4.38
N LYS A 110 7.72 18.56 4.13
CA LYS A 110 7.07 19.86 4.42
C LYS A 110 7.13 20.22 5.91
N ASN A 111 6.84 19.26 6.79
CA ASN A 111 6.88 19.45 8.24
C ASN A 111 8.31 19.67 8.72
N TRP A 112 9.27 18.89 8.21
CA TRP A 112 10.69 19.12 8.49
C TRP A 112 11.12 20.51 8.05
N GLN A 113 10.77 20.94 6.84
CA GLN A 113 11.08 22.28 6.32
C GLN A 113 10.48 23.36 7.23
N LYS A 114 9.19 23.28 7.58
CA LYS A 114 8.52 24.24 8.46
C LYS A 114 9.20 24.35 9.83
N THR A 115 9.69 23.24 10.38
CA THR A 115 10.37 23.23 11.69
C THR A 115 11.82 23.70 11.60
N ALA A 116 12.57 23.28 10.59
CA ALA A 116 14.01 23.52 10.49
C ALA A 116 14.34 24.85 9.78
N ILE A 117 13.49 25.28 8.84
CA ILE A 117 13.67 26.46 7.99
C ILE A 117 12.36 27.28 8.03
N PRO A 118 12.13 28.07 9.10
CA PRO A 118 10.89 28.81 9.28
C PRO A 118 10.67 29.93 8.25
N ASP A 119 11.72 30.31 7.51
CA ASP A 119 11.66 31.33 6.48
C ASP A 119 10.93 30.77 5.24
N GLN A 120 9.73 31.29 4.94
CA GLN A 120 8.79 30.73 3.95
C GLN A 120 9.20 30.95 2.48
N ARG A 121 10.42 31.41 2.21
CA ARG A 121 10.90 31.72 0.85
C ARG A 121 11.12 30.48 -0.02
N TYR A 122 11.16 29.31 0.61
CA TYR A 122 11.53 28.06 -0.05
C TYR A 122 10.31 27.27 -0.52
N GLY A 123 10.28 26.93 -1.81
CA GLY A 123 9.29 26.07 -2.43
C GLY A 123 9.75 24.62 -2.56
N PHE A 124 8.94 23.80 -3.23
CA PHE A 124 9.32 22.44 -3.61
C PHE A 124 9.49 22.35 -5.13
N CYS A 125 10.57 21.74 -5.57
CA CYS A 125 10.80 21.43 -6.98
C CYS A 125 11.15 19.96 -7.17
N LEU A 126 11.04 19.45 -8.40
CA LEU A 126 11.41 18.07 -8.71
C LEU A 126 12.91 17.96 -8.99
N ALA A 127 13.56 16.94 -8.40
CA ALA A 127 15.00 16.67 -8.56
C ALA A 127 15.46 16.48 -10.01
N LYS A 128 14.54 16.19 -10.95
CA LYS A 128 14.85 16.06 -12.38
C LYS A 128 14.53 17.31 -13.21
N SER A 129 13.71 18.21 -12.68
CA SER A 129 13.36 19.45 -13.37
C SER A 129 14.51 20.46 -13.30
N ASP A 130 15.33 20.38 -12.25
CA ASP A 130 16.51 21.21 -12.13
C ASP A 130 17.62 20.66 -13.05
N LYS A 131 17.81 21.33 -14.19
CA LYS A 131 18.81 21.02 -15.22
C LYS A 131 20.24 20.95 -14.66
N ASN A 132 20.47 21.49 -13.46
CA ASN A 132 21.79 21.51 -12.82
C ASN A 132 22.09 20.29 -11.95
N ILE A 133 21.14 19.38 -11.72
CA ILE A 133 21.38 18.17 -10.92
C ILE A 133 22.12 17.13 -11.78
N LYS A 134 23.45 17.23 -11.82
CA LYS A 134 24.31 16.15 -12.34
C LYS A 134 24.17 14.94 -11.41
N ASN A 135 23.85 13.77 -11.97
CA ASN A 135 23.46 12.51 -11.31
C ASN A 135 24.33 12.01 -10.13
N HIS A 136 25.48 12.61 -9.82
CA HIS A 136 26.45 12.01 -8.90
C HIS A 136 26.29 12.41 -7.42
N ASN A 137 25.43 13.38 -7.08
CA ASN A 137 25.40 13.94 -5.72
C ASN A 137 24.00 14.19 -5.12
N LEU A 138 22.99 13.38 -5.47
CA LEU A 138 21.64 13.43 -4.86
C LEU A 138 21.65 13.41 -3.33
N PHE A 139 22.68 12.81 -2.71
CA PHE A 139 22.83 12.76 -1.25
C PHE A 139 22.93 14.13 -0.58
N TRP A 140 23.46 15.12 -1.30
CA TRP A 140 23.66 16.46 -0.76
C TRP A 140 22.44 17.36 -0.94
N TYR A 141 21.42 16.95 -1.68
CA TYR A 141 20.20 17.76 -1.81
C TYR A 141 19.25 17.48 -0.66
N LEU A 142 18.46 18.49 -0.29
CA LEU A 142 17.39 18.34 0.70
C LEU A 142 16.19 17.64 0.06
N GLU A 143 16.38 16.37 -0.26
CA GLU A 143 15.50 15.55 -1.08
C GLU A 143 14.65 14.57 -0.25
N ASP A 144 13.37 14.50 -0.60
CA ASP A 144 12.50 13.40 -0.24
C ASP A 144 11.83 12.73 -1.44
N ARG A 145 12.42 11.62 -1.91
CA ARG A 145 11.87 10.70 -2.91
C ARG A 145 11.41 11.41 -4.20
N GLY A 146 12.26 12.29 -4.73
CA GLY A 146 12.05 13.04 -5.96
C GLY A 146 11.65 14.50 -5.76
N LYS A 147 11.11 14.87 -4.59
CA LYS A 147 10.85 16.28 -4.22
C LYS A 147 12.09 16.85 -3.53
N VAL A 148 12.52 18.04 -3.92
CA VAL A 148 13.64 18.77 -3.32
C VAL A 148 13.14 20.11 -2.83
N ILE A 149 13.64 20.56 -1.68
CA ILE A 149 13.38 21.92 -1.23
C ILE A 149 14.22 22.87 -2.09
N GLY A 150 13.60 23.89 -2.67
CA GLY A 150 14.25 24.86 -3.55
C GLY A 150 14.03 26.29 -3.10
N ASP A 151 14.98 27.16 -3.45
CA ASP A 151 14.86 28.61 -3.39
C ASP A 151 14.64 29.13 -4.81
N GLY A 152 13.37 29.32 -5.20
CA GLY A 152 12.99 29.63 -6.57
C GLY A 152 13.47 28.55 -7.56
N GLU A 153 14.42 28.91 -8.42
CA GLU A 153 14.95 28.03 -9.48
C GLU A 153 16.07 27.09 -9.01
N ARG A 154 16.61 27.27 -7.80
CA ARG A 154 17.75 26.50 -7.29
C ARG A 154 17.34 25.51 -6.22
N ALA A 155 17.66 24.23 -6.41
CA ALA A 155 17.53 23.23 -5.36
C ALA A 155 18.49 23.50 -4.17
N LEU A 156 17.97 23.47 -2.94
CA LEU A 156 18.77 23.60 -1.72
C LEU A 156 19.60 22.33 -1.49
N THR A 157 20.81 22.58 -1.03
CA THR A 157 21.75 21.54 -0.63
C THR A 157 22.00 21.57 0.87
N PHE A 158 22.55 20.48 1.39
CA PHE A 158 23.03 20.32 2.75
C PHE A 158 24.00 21.45 3.15
N TRP A 159 24.75 21.98 2.20
CA TRP A 159 25.73 23.04 2.45
C TRP A 159 25.08 24.39 2.68
N ASP A 160 23.89 24.61 2.13
CA ASP A 160 23.09 25.82 2.32
C ASP A 160 22.44 25.87 3.72
N LEU A 161 22.51 24.78 4.49
CA LEU A 161 21.97 24.70 5.85
C LEU A 161 22.93 25.25 6.92
N THR A 162 22.37 25.87 7.96
CA THR A 162 23.09 26.19 9.20
C THR A 162 23.49 24.93 9.97
N ILE A 163 24.42 25.03 10.93
CA ILE A 163 24.92 23.87 11.69
C ILE A 163 23.78 23.12 12.41
N THR A 164 22.84 23.85 13.02
CA THR A 164 21.69 23.25 13.69
C THR A 164 20.78 22.53 12.69
N GLN A 165 20.47 23.17 11.56
CA GLN A 165 19.68 22.58 10.47
C GLN A 165 20.33 21.33 9.89
N LYS A 166 21.66 21.30 9.75
CA LYS A 166 22.43 20.12 9.31
C LYS A 166 22.21 18.94 10.26
N ILE A 167 22.23 19.16 11.57
CA ILE A 167 21.96 18.11 12.57
C ILE A 167 20.52 17.60 12.43
N TYR A 168 19.54 18.50 12.33
CA TYR A 168 18.13 18.12 12.11
C TYR A 168 17.93 17.36 10.80
N TRP A 169 18.59 17.78 9.72
CA TRP A 169 18.55 17.10 8.43
C TRP A 169 19.19 15.71 8.52
N LEU A 170 20.35 15.58 9.16
CA LEU A 170 21.01 14.30 9.36
C LEU A 170 20.13 13.36 10.18
N TRP A 171 19.51 13.85 11.25
CA TRP A 171 18.58 13.05 12.05
C TRP A 171 17.35 12.61 11.23
N PHE A 172 16.75 13.52 10.47
CA PHE A 172 15.65 13.23 9.55
C PHE A 172 16.06 12.19 8.49
N SER A 173 17.20 12.39 7.83
CA SER A 173 17.76 11.51 6.80
C SER A 173 18.13 10.14 7.35
N LEU A 174 18.70 10.06 8.56
CA LEU A 174 18.99 8.80 9.25
C LEU A 174 17.71 8.06 9.64
N ARG A 175 16.70 8.76 10.17
CA ARG A 175 15.39 8.18 10.50
C ARG A 175 14.69 7.67 9.24
N LYS A 176 14.78 8.42 8.14
CA LYS A 176 14.27 8.03 6.82
C LYS A 176 15.01 6.81 6.26
N ARG A 177 16.35 6.79 6.31
CA ARG A 177 17.18 5.66 5.88
C ARG A 177 16.92 4.40 6.70
N ARG A 178 16.72 4.52 8.01
CA ARG A 178 16.30 3.42 8.87
C ARG A 178 14.87 2.94 8.59
N SER A 179 14.01 3.84 8.12
CA SER A 179 12.68 3.47 7.60
C SER A 179 12.75 2.79 6.24
N GLY A 180 13.94 2.80 5.60
CA GLY A 180 14.35 1.93 4.50
C GLY A 180 13.59 2.15 3.19
N ASP A 181 14.20 1.68 2.09
CA ASP A 181 13.40 1.25 0.97
C ASP A 181 12.48 0.14 1.47
N LEU A 182 11.18 0.40 1.43
CA LEU A 182 10.14 -0.53 1.85
C LEU A 182 10.44 -1.90 1.21
N PRO A 183 10.69 -2.96 1.99
CA PRO A 183 11.01 -4.26 1.43
C PRO A 183 9.84 -4.72 0.57
N PHE A 184 10.14 -5.20 -0.64
CA PHE A 184 9.12 -5.81 -1.48
C PHE A 184 8.60 -7.07 -0.79
N ALA A 185 7.28 -7.18 -0.78
CA ALA A 185 6.54 -8.27 -0.19
C ALA A 185 6.22 -9.33 -1.24
N ARG A 186 5.72 -10.50 -0.81
CA ARG A 186 5.16 -11.49 -1.75
C ARG A 186 3.89 -10.98 -2.44
N ALA A 187 3.12 -10.12 -1.78
CA ALA A 187 1.89 -9.58 -2.34
C ALA A 187 2.14 -8.55 -3.43
N GLY A 188 1.77 -8.87 -4.68
CA GLY A 188 1.89 -7.96 -5.83
C GLY A 188 1.18 -6.61 -5.63
N TRP A 189 0.00 -6.60 -4.98
CA TRP A 189 -0.72 -5.36 -4.66
C TRP A 189 0.07 -4.46 -3.69
N CYS A 190 0.80 -5.05 -2.74
CA CYS A 190 1.62 -4.29 -1.79
C CYS A 190 2.83 -3.68 -2.50
N ASN A 191 3.44 -4.44 -3.41
CA ASN A 191 4.56 -3.95 -4.21
C ASN A 191 4.13 -2.83 -5.16
N LEU A 192 2.91 -2.91 -5.70
CA LEU A 192 2.32 -1.86 -6.51
C LEU A 192 2.12 -0.56 -5.70
N LEU A 193 1.52 -0.65 -4.50
CA LEU A 193 1.39 0.52 -3.59
C LEU A 193 2.76 1.10 -3.19
N THR A 194 3.73 0.22 -2.94
CA THR A 194 5.11 0.61 -2.66
C THR A 194 5.74 1.34 -3.85
N ALA A 195 5.47 0.89 -5.08
CA ALA A 195 5.91 1.56 -6.30
C ALA A 195 5.23 2.92 -6.51
N PHE A 196 3.96 3.05 -6.09
CA PHE A 196 3.26 4.34 -6.01
C PHE A 196 3.73 5.25 -4.87
N VAL A 197 4.72 4.82 -4.07
CA VAL A 197 5.24 5.58 -2.91
C VAL A 197 4.16 5.80 -1.85
N VAL A 198 3.19 4.89 -1.76
CA VAL A 198 2.13 4.93 -0.75
C VAL A 198 2.61 4.23 0.52
N LEU A 199 2.58 4.94 1.64
CA LEU A 199 2.81 4.34 2.95
C LEU A 199 1.54 3.71 3.50
N PRO A 200 1.66 2.76 4.45
CA PRO A 200 0.52 2.30 5.22
C PRO A 200 -0.20 3.48 5.86
N ASP A 201 -1.46 3.67 5.48
CA ASP A 201 -2.35 4.67 6.04
C ASP A 201 -3.65 3.99 6.50
N LYS A 202 -4.05 4.26 7.74
CA LYS A 202 -5.31 3.78 8.31
C LYS A 202 -6.52 4.28 7.51
N GLY A 203 -6.42 5.45 6.87
CA GLY A 203 -7.47 5.99 6.00
C GLY A 203 -7.76 5.13 4.76
N MET A 204 -6.81 4.31 4.33
CA MET A 204 -7.01 3.37 3.21
C MET A 204 -7.68 2.07 3.64
N ILE A 205 -7.82 1.80 4.93
CA ILE A 205 -8.38 0.54 5.43
C ILE A 205 -9.91 0.64 5.41
N SER A 206 -10.54 -0.18 4.58
CA SER A 206 -12.00 -0.30 4.54
C SER A 206 -12.54 -1.06 5.75
N HIS A 207 -12.01 -2.25 6.00
CA HIS A 207 -12.33 -3.11 7.13
C HIS A 207 -11.21 -4.13 7.36
N TYR A 208 -11.38 -4.97 8.38
CA TYR A 208 -10.45 -6.05 8.72
C TYR A 208 -11.07 -7.40 8.36
N GLU A 209 -10.30 -8.27 7.70
CA GLU A 209 -10.73 -9.63 7.35
C GLU A 209 -9.92 -10.67 8.10
N ASN A 210 -10.56 -11.79 8.44
CA ASN A 210 -9.89 -12.89 9.12
C ASN A 210 -8.93 -13.61 8.15
N ALA A 211 -7.68 -13.80 8.56
CA ALA A 211 -6.67 -14.54 7.80
C ALA A 211 -7.05 -16.01 7.60
N ASP A 212 -7.92 -16.58 8.45
CA ASP A 212 -8.44 -17.94 8.28
C ASP A 212 -9.20 -18.14 6.96
N ILE A 213 -9.70 -17.06 6.36
CA ILE A 213 -10.40 -17.08 5.07
C ILE A 213 -9.39 -17.24 3.92
N ILE A 214 -8.10 -16.97 4.15
CA ILE A 214 -7.07 -17.07 3.12
C ILE A 214 -6.79 -18.55 2.83
N PRO A 215 -7.09 -19.02 1.61
CA PRO A 215 -6.89 -20.42 1.23
C PRO A 215 -5.43 -20.85 1.40
N SER A 216 -5.20 -22.11 1.75
CA SER A 216 -3.84 -22.65 1.93
C SER A 216 -2.96 -22.55 0.68
N SER A 217 -3.56 -22.57 -0.51
CA SER A 217 -2.86 -22.44 -1.80
C SER A 217 -2.37 -21.02 -2.10
N ILE A 218 -2.77 -20.01 -1.32
CA ILE A 218 -2.35 -18.62 -1.50
C ILE A 218 -1.55 -18.16 -0.27
N ASP A 219 -0.38 -17.59 -0.54
CA ASP A 219 0.60 -17.14 0.45
C ASP A 219 0.32 -15.74 1.02
N VAL A 220 -0.65 -15.03 0.45
CA VAL A 220 -0.93 -13.62 0.72
C VAL A 220 -2.43 -13.34 0.70
N PRO A 221 -2.92 -12.34 1.45
CA PRO A 221 -4.31 -11.95 1.41
C PRO A 221 -4.73 -11.40 0.04
N ILE A 222 -5.91 -11.83 -0.40
CA ILE A 222 -6.55 -11.34 -1.62
C ILE A 222 -7.17 -9.97 -1.34
N GLN A 223 -6.96 -9.02 -2.25
CA GLN A 223 -7.63 -7.73 -2.22
C GLN A 223 -8.69 -7.66 -3.31
N ARG A 224 -9.84 -7.04 -3.01
CA ARG A 224 -10.91 -6.85 -3.99
C ARG A 224 -10.87 -5.43 -4.50
N MET A 225 -11.00 -5.27 -5.81
CA MET A 225 -10.93 -4.00 -6.52
C MET A 225 -11.99 -3.98 -7.61
N LYS A 226 -12.57 -2.81 -7.90
CA LYS A 226 -13.43 -2.66 -9.07
C LYS A 226 -12.57 -2.71 -10.33
N LEU A 227 -13.11 -3.29 -11.41
CA LEU A 227 -12.41 -3.33 -12.70
C LEU A 227 -12.00 -1.94 -13.18
N PHE A 228 -12.88 -0.96 -13.01
CA PHE A 228 -12.62 0.43 -13.35
C PHE A 228 -11.40 1.02 -12.62
N ASP A 229 -11.33 0.84 -11.29
CA ASP A 229 -10.21 1.30 -10.47
C ASP A 229 -8.91 0.61 -10.91
N LEU A 230 -8.97 -0.68 -11.25
CA LEU A 230 -7.82 -1.42 -11.77
C LEU A 230 -7.31 -0.83 -13.08
N CYS A 231 -8.19 -0.48 -14.02
CA CYS A 231 -7.81 0.16 -15.28
C CYS A 231 -7.12 1.51 -15.04
N LEU A 232 -7.64 2.32 -14.13
CA LEU A 232 -7.03 3.60 -13.77
C LEU A 232 -5.65 3.41 -13.14
N LEU A 233 -5.49 2.43 -12.23
CA LEU A 233 -4.19 2.09 -11.67
C LEU A 233 -3.20 1.59 -12.73
N CYS A 234 -3.66 0.85 -13.73
CA CYS A 234 -2.83 0.46 -14.88
C CYS A 234 -2.33 1.70 -15.62
N TYR A 235 -3.21 2.68 -15.85
CA TYR A 235 -2.84 3.93 -16.52
C TYR A 235 -1.84 4.77 -15.71
N ILE A 236 -2.03 4.92 -14.39
CA ILE A 236 -1.06 5.56 -13.48
C ILE A 236 0.28 4.83 -13.51
N ALA A 237 0.26 3.49 -13.54
CA ALA A 237 1.46 2.66 -13.67
C ALA A 237 2.06 2.69 -15.08
N ASN A 238 1.51 3.48 -16.02
CA ASN A 238 1.93 3.56 -17.42
C ASN A 238 1.89 2.19 -18.14
N ILE A 239 0.87 1.39 -17.85
CA ILE A 239 0.48 0.20 -18.61
C ILE A 239 -0.53 0.64 -19.66
N LYS A 240 -0.06 0.86 -20.89
CA LYS A 240 -0.88 1.39 -21.98
C LYS A 240 -1.73 0.32 -22.65
N ASP A 241 -1.17 -0.88 -22.81
CA ASP A 241 -1.82 -1.98 -23.51
C ASP A 241 -2.50 -2.91 -22.50
N VAL A 242 -3.72 -2.57 -22.08
CA VAL A 242 -4.56 -3.44 -21.25
C VAL A 242 -5.60 -4.12 -22.13
N LYS A 243 -5.53 -5.46 -22.22
CA LYS A 243 -6.51 -6.31 -22.90
C LYS A 243 -7.46 -6.90 -21.87
N ILE A 244 -8.75 -6.61 -22.03
CA ILE A 244 -9.81 -7.12 -21.16
C ILE A 244 -10.73 -7.99 -22.01
N ASN A 245 -10.85 -9.27 -21.66
CA ASN A 245 -11.85 -10.16 -22.21
C ASN A 245 -12.87 -10.49 -21.13
N LEU A 246 -14.05 -9.88 -21.23
CA LEU A 246 -15.14 -10.07 -20.27
C LEU A 246 -15.73 -11.49 -20.32
N LEU A 247 -15.76 -12.10 -21.51
CA LEU A 247 -16.30 -13.46 -21.68
C LEU A 247 -15.41 -14.48 -20.97
N GLU A 248 -14.10 -14.36 -21.13
CA GLU A 248 -13.14 -15.23 -20.46
C GLU A 248 -12.83 -14.79 -19.02
N SER A 249 -13.30 -13.60 -18.62
CA SER A 249 -12.91 -12.94 -17.37
C SER A 249 -11.38 -12.84 -17.22
N THR A 250 -10.70 -12.45 -18.30
CA THR A 250 -9.24 -12.28 -18.33
C THR A 250 -8.86 -10.82 -18.54
N ILE A 251 -7.81 -10.41 -17.84
CA ILE A 251 -7.21 -9.08 -17.89
C ILE A 251 -5.71 -9.29 -17.98
N ASN A 252 -5.12 -8.77 -19.06
CA ASN A 252 -3.71 -8.85 -19.33
C ASN A 252 -3.19 -7.48 -19.71
N GLY A 253 -2.08 -7.06 -19.14
CA GLY A 253 -1.42 -5.83 -19.49
C GLY A 253 0.05 -5.88 -19.16
N GLN A 254 0.86 -5.08 -19.84
CA GLN A 254 2.28 -4.99 -19.51
C GLN A 254 2.85 -3.62 -19.86
N ASN A 255 3.88 -3.24 -19.12
CA ASN A 255 4.79 -2.19 -19.53
C ASN A 255 6.23 -2.72 -19.45
N ARG A 256 7.20 -1.82 -19.54
CA ARG A 256 8.64 -2.19 -19.47
C ARG A 256 9.05 -2.81 -18.13
N TYR A 257 8.30 -2.60 -17.06
CA TYR A 257 8.69 -2.92 -15.69
C TYR A 257 7.83 -4.03 -15.08
N ILE A 258 6.53 -3.98 -15.27
CA ILE A 258 5.56 -4.89 -14.65
C ILE A 258 4.62 -5.49 -15.69
N LYS A 259 4.13 -6.68 -15.37
CA LYS A 259 3.12 -7.43 -16.10
C LYS A 259 1.94 -7.69 -15.18
N LEU A 260 0.76 -7.41 -15.69
CA LEU A 260 -0.53 -7.76 -15.12
C LEU A 260 -1.08 -8.95 -15.90
N ASN A 261 -1.43 -10.03 -15.20
CA ASN A 261 -1.92 -11.24 -15.83
C ASN A 261 -3.05 -11.84 -14.99
N THR A 262 -4.01 -12.47 -15.64
CA THR A 262 -5.00 -13.27 -14.94
C THR A 262 -4.49 -14.69 -14.77
N GLN A 263 -4.40 -15.15 -13.53
CA GLN A 263 -4.01 -16.51 -13.17
C GLN A 263 -5.21 -17.25 -12.60
N GLU A 264 -5.43 -18.47 -13.05
CA GLU A 264 -6.45 -19.36 -12.51
C GLU A 264 -5.82 -20.22 -11.41
N THR A 265 -6.36 -20.13 -10.20
CA THR A 265 -5.97 -20.97 -9.07
C THR A 265 -7.03 -22.04 -8.86
N PRO A 266 -6.66 -23.33 -8.92
CA PRO A 266 -7.60 -24.44 -8.72
C PRO A 266 -8.42 -24.26 -7.44
N GLY A 267 -9.74 -24.35 -7.56
CA GLY A 267 -10.69 -24.23 -6.45
C GLY A 267 -11.02 -22.81 -5.98
N LEU A 268 -10.33 -21.79 -6.49
CA LEU A 268 -10.52 -20.39 -6.06
C LEU A 268 -10.94 -19.45 -7.20
N GLY A 269 -10.77 -19.89 -8.45
CA GLY A 269 -11.13 -19.15 -9.64
C GLY A 269 -9.96 -18.30 -10.16
N LYS A 270 -10.30 -17.20 -10.84
CA LYS A 270 -9.33 -16.34 -11.52
C LYS A 270 -8.97 -15.12 -10.68
N PHE A 271 -7.67 -14.84 -10.57
CA PHE A 271 -7.11 -13.68 -9.88
C PHE A 271 -6.22 -12.88 -10.81
N VAL A 272 -6.20 -11.56 -10.62
CA VAL A 272 -5.24 -10.70 -11.30
C VAL A 272 -3.96 -10.67 -10.46
N THR A 273 -2.86 -11.12 -11.04
CA THR A 273 -1.52 -10.99 -10.45
C THR A 273 -0.76 -9.86 -11.13
N VAL A 274 0.13 -9.24 -10.35
CA VAL A 274 1.05 -8.20 -10.84
C VAL A 274 2.44 -8.60 -10.42
N ASP A 275 3.32 -8.75 -11.40
CA ASP A 275 4.69 -9.23 -11.22
C ASP A 275 5.65 -8.37 -12.04
N GLY A 276 6.90 -8.22 -11.57
CA GLY A 276 7.95 -7.52 -12.32
C GLY A 276 8.92 -6.73 -11.46
N ASP A 277 9.60 -5.78 -12.10
CA ASP A 277 10.60 -4.89 -11.49
C ASP A 277 9.95 -3.65 -10.88
N PHE A 278 9.37 -3.84 -9.70
CA PHE A 278 8.72 -2.78 -8.94
C PHE A 278 9.70 -1.68 -8.50
N GLU A 279 11.00 -1.97 -8.37
CA GLU A 279 12.00 -0.98 -7.98
C GLU A 279 12.24 0.03 -9.10
N LYS A 280 12.39 -0.43 -10.35
CA LYS A 280 12.50 0.47 -11.50
C LYS A 280 11.21 1.24 -11.74
N LEU A 281 10.05 0.59 -11.55
CA LEU A 281 8.76 1.27 -11.61
C LEU A 281 8.67 2.39 -10.57
N LYS A 282 9.02 2.10 -9.31
CA LYS A 282 9.09 3.07 -8.21
C LYS A 282 9.99 4.25 -8.57
N LYS A 283 11.19 4.02 -9.09
CA LYS A 283 12.11 5.09 -9.51
C LYS A 283 11.53 5.97 -10.61
N LYS A 284 10.68 5.43 -11.49
CA LYS A 284 9.98 6.21 -12.51
C LYS A 284 8.80 6.99 -11.94
N LEU A 285 7.98 6.35 -11.13
CA LEU A 285 6.79 6.96 -10.55
C LEU A 285 7.11 7.98 -9.48
N ALA A 286 8.20 7.84 -8.72
CA ALA A 286 8.63 8.80 -7.71
C ALA A 286 8.90 10.21 -8.28
N ILE A 287 9.17 10.30 -9.59
CA ILE A 287 9.39 11.58 -10.28
C ILE A 287 8.06 12.31 -10.53
N ALA A 288 6.96 11.58 -10.70
CA ALA A 288 5.66 12.16 -11.01
C ALA A 288 5.05 12.82 -9.76
N HIS A 289 4.50 14.03 -9.92
CA HIS A 289 3.79 14.70 -8.84
C HIS A 289 2.44 14.01 -8.58
N SER A 290 1.96 13.99 -7.33
CA SER A 290 0.67 13.39 -7.00
C SER A 290 -0.46 14.07 -7.81
N LEU A 291 -0.43 15.41 -7.96
CA LEU A 291 -1.39 16.16 -8.78
C LEU A 291 -1.35 15.75 -10.26
N GLN A 292 -0.17 15.55 -10.85
CA GLN A 292 -0.06 15.07 -12.23
C GLN A 292 -0.67 13.68 -12.39
N LEU A 293 -0.52 12.81 -11.39
CA LEU A 293 -1.16 11.50 -11.38
C LEU A 293 -2.68 11.60 -11.17
N PHE A 294 -3.16 12.61 -10.44
CA PHE A 294 -4.58 12.92 -10.35
C PHE A 294 -5.13 13.36 -11.71
N ASP A 295 -4.44 14.26 -12.41
CA ASP A 295 -4.83 14.70 -13.76
C ASP A 295 -4.94 13.50 -14.70
N VAL A 296 -3.95 12.60 -14.66
CA VAL A 296 -3.94 11.34 -15.41
C VAL A 296 -5.16 10.47 -15.09
N CYS A 297 -5.55 10.35 -13.82
CA CYS A 297 -6.77 9.64 -13.44
C CYS A 297 -8.02 10.32 -14.00
N ILE A 298 -8.16 11.64 -13.80
CA ILE A 298 -9.34 12.41 -14.21
C ILE A 298 -9.51 12.34 -15.73
N MET A 299 -8.41 12.49 -16.48
CA MET A 299 -8.40 12.33 -17.93
C MET A 299 -8.82 10.93 -18.36
N ALA A 300 -8.27 9.88 -17.74
CA ALA A 300 -8.62 8.49 -18.04
C ALA A 300 -10.08 8.15 -17.70
N GLN A 301 -10.73 8.90 -16.81
CA GLN A 301 -12.17 8.78 -16.53
C GLN A 301 -13.05 9.44 -17.60
N GLY A 302 -12.47 10.17 -18.56
CA GLY A 302 -13.20 10.89 -19.60
C GLY A 302 -13.76 12.25 -19.15
N ALA A 303 -13.34 12.77 -18.00
CA ALA A 303 -13.68 14.12 -17.58
C ALA A 303 -12.84 15.13 -18.37
N ILE A 304 -13.45 15.78 -19.37
CA ILE A 304 -12.81 16.80 -20.21
C ILE A 304 -12.90 18.15 -19.49
N MET A 305 -11.76 18.73 -19.12
CA MET A 305 -11.68 20.06 -18.53
C MET A 305 -11.58 21.14 -19.62
N GLY A 306 -12.52 22.10 -19.61
CA GLY A 306 -12.41 23.36 -20.34
C GLY A 306 -11.46 24.37 -19.65
N PRO A 307 -11.35 25.60 -20.17
CA PRO A 307 -10.23 26.03 -20.98
C PRO A 307 -9.12 26.69 -20.15
N GLY A 308 -8.16 25.90 -19.66
CA GLY A 308 -6.87 26.39 -19.13
C GLY A 308 -5.93 25.24 -18.80
N PHE A 309 -5.87 24.29 -19.73
CA PHE A 309 -5.03 23.12 -19.66
C PHE A 309 -3.64 23.43 -20.22
N CYS A 310 -2.59 23.32 -19.40
CA CYS A 310 -1.20 23.48 -19.85
C CYS A 310 -0.22 22.57 -19.06
N PRO A 311 -0.31 21.23 -19.17
CA PRO A 311 0.81 20.39 -18.81
C PRO A 311 1.81 20.35 -19.96
N SER A 312 3.10 20.33 -19.60
CA SER A 312 4.18 20.17 -20.56
C SER A 312 4.01 18.88 -21.36
N LEU A 313 4.27 18.99 -22.67
CA LEU A 313 4.17 17.95 -23.69
C LEU A 313 5.22 16.82 -23.54
N GLY A 314 5.28 16.19 -22.37
CA GLY A 314 5.57 14.76 -22.28
C GLY A 314 4.30 13.90 -22.24
N TYR A 315 3.18 14.48 -21.80
CA TYR A 315 1.95 13.77 -21.42
C TYR A 315 0.71 14.70 -21.53
N PHE A 316 0.39 15.21 -22.73
CA PHE A 316 -0.71 14.73 -23.59
C PHE A 316 -2.12 15.20 -23.17
N ASP A 317 -2.93 15.63 -24.14
CA ASP A 317 -4.34 16.03 -24.00
C ASP A 317 -5.19 15.18 -24.98
N GLU A 318 -6.07 14.32 -24.44
CA GLU A 318 -6.86 13.35 -25.20
C GLU A 318 -8.16 13.95 -25.81
N GLY A 319 -8.67 15.10 -25.33
CA GLY A 319 -9.93 15.69 -25.81
C GLY A 319 -9.79 16.47 -27.11
N VAL A 320 -8.72 17.25 -27.21
CA VAL A 320 -8.23 17.85 -28.44
C VAL A 320 -7.92 16.79 -29.49
N PHE A 321 -7.32 15.69 -29.04
CA PHE A 321 -6.96 14.58 -29.88
C PHE A 321 -8.20 13.86 -30.42
N LEU A 322 -9.25 13.66 -29.60
CA LEU A 322 -10.53 13.09 -30.04
C LEU A 322 -11.29 14.00 -31.03
N PHE A 323 -11.32 15.31 -30.81
CA PHE A 323 -11.95 16.26 -31.75
C PHE A 323 -11.13 16.45 -33.04
N GLY A 324 -9.80 16.51 -32.91
CA GLY A 324 -8.86 16.58 -34.03
C GLY A 324 -8.80 15.29 -34.85
N LEU A 325 -8.90 14.11 -34.21
CA LEU A 325 -9.05 12.82 -34.89
C LEU A 325 -10.40 12.72 -35.61
N ALA A 326 -11.49 13.15 -34.97
CA ALA A 326 -12.81 13.21 -35.60
C ALA A 326 -12.84 14.16 -36.81
N ARG A 327 -12.01 15.21 -36.81
CA ARG A 327 -11.90 16.24 -37.86
C ARG A 327 -10.69 16.08 -38.79
N ARG A 328 -9.88 15.03 -38.62
CA ARG A 328 -8.60 14.78 -39.34
C ARG A 328 -7.68 16.02 -39.41
N TRP A 329 -7.47 16.67 -38.28
CA TRP A 329 -6.63 17.87 -38.23
C TRP A 329 -5.16 17.58 -38.53
N GLU A 330 -4.57 18.42 -39.36
CA GLU A 330 -3.13 18.47 -39.57
C GLU A 330 -2.46 19.34 -38.52
N GLN A 331 -1.13 19.22 -38.38
CA GLN A 331 -0.33 19.97 -37.39
C GLN A 331 -0.57 21.49 -37.45
N GLN A 332 -0.84 22.03 -38.64
CA GLN A 332 -1.11 23.46 -38.84
C GLN A 332 -2.43 23.90 -38.18
N ASN A 333 -3.46 23.04 -38.19
CA ASN A 333 -4.77 23.32 -37.60
C ASN A 333 -4.67 23.39 -36.08
N TRP A 334 -3.83 22.56 -35.49
CA TRP A 334 -3.58 22.55 -34.05
C TRP A 334 -2.87 23.83 -33.58
N VAL A 335 -1.83 24.23 -34.30
CA VAL A 335 -1.10 25.48 -34.02
C VAL A 335 -2.02 26.70 -34.13
N GLN A 336 -2.93 26.70 -35.10
CA GLN A 336 -3.90 27.76 -35.29
C GLN A 336 -4.91 27.83 -34.14
N HIS A 337 -5.49 26.70 -33.73
CA HIS A 337 -6.43 26.65 -32.59
C HIS A 337 -5.81 27.18 -31.30
N MET A 338 -4.58 26.78 -30.98
CA MET A 338 -3.86 27.28 -29.81
C MET A 338 -3.61 28.78 -29.86
N ARG A 339 -3.37 29.32 -31.05
CA ARG A 339 -3.20 30.76 -31.26
C ARG A 339 -4.52 31.49 -31.03
N ASP A 340 -5.62 30.96 -31.55
CA ASP A 340 -6.96 31.56 -31.42
C ASP A 340 -7.48 31.51 -29.99
N TRP A 341 -7.24 30.42 -29.28
CA TRP A 341 -7.59 30.28 -27.87
C TRP A 341 -6.83 31.25 -26.96
N LYS A 342 -5.49 31.34 -27.14
CA LYS A 342 -4.68 32.33 -26.43
C LYS A 342 -5.16 33.73 -26.75
N LYS A 343 -5.44 34.02 -28.02
CA LYS A 343 -5.98 35.32 -28.43
C LYS A 343 -7.31 35.61 -27.73
N ALA A 344 -8.24 34.66 -27.67
CA ALA A 344 -9.52 34.83 -26.98
C ALA A 344 -9.35 35.15 -25.49
N ILE A 345 -8.40 34.49 -24.80
CA ILE A 345 -8.08 34.82 -23.40
C ILE A 345 -7.48 36.22 -23.27
N TYR A 346 -6.55 36.57 -24.15
CA TYR A 346 -5.94 37.90 -24.19
C TYR A 346 -6.96 38.99 -24.50
N ASP A 347 -7.96 38.70 -25.32
CA ASP A 347 -9.06 39.60 -25.68
C ASP A 347 -10.07 39.73 -24.53
N SER A 348 -10.34 38.64 -23.79
CA SER A 348 -11.30 38.62 -22.67
C SER A 348 -10.76 39.15 -21.34
N ALA A 349 -9.44 39.13 -21.17
CA ALA A 349 -8.75 39.61 -19.98
C ALA A 349 -7.56 40.48 -20.46
N PRO A 350 -7.71 41.80 -20.59
CA PRO A 350 -6.65 42.66 -21.13
C PRO A 350 -5.54 42.92 -20.10
N GLU A 351 -5.85 42.92 -18.80
CA GLU A 351 -4.85 43.14 -17.76
C GLU A 351 -4.01 41.89 -17.50
N SER A 352 -2.71 42.06 -17.20
CA SER A 352 -1.81 40.91 -16.94
C SER A 352 -2.25 40.11 -15.72
N ILE A 353 -2.72 40.80 -14.69
CA ILE A 353 -3.18 40.19 -13.43
C ILE A 353 -4.49 39.44 -13.64
N GLU A 354 -5.43 39.97 -14.43
CA GLU A 354 -6.66 39.28 -14.77
C GLU A 354 -6.41 38.09 -15.70
N ARG A 355 -5.46 38.20 -16.64
CA ARG A 355 -5.01 37.04 -17.43
C ARG A 355 -4.42 35.99 -16.54
N GLU A 356 -3.50 36.35 -15.65
CA GLU A 356 -2.85 35.42 -14.74
C GLU A 356 -3.87 34.78 -13.80
N LYS A 357 -4.83 35.55 -13.28
CA LYS A 357 -5.94 35.04 -12.46
C LYS A 357 -6.86 34.12 -13.26
N THR A 358 -7.15 34.45 -14.52
CA THR A 358 -7.97 33.63 -15.41
C THR A 358 -7.21 32.34 -15.72
N PHE A 359 -5.98 32.42 -16.22
CA PHE A 359 -5.06 31.30 -16.41
C PHE A 359 -4.95 30.43 -15.15
N ASN A 360 -4.85 31.02 -13.95
CA ASN A 360 -4.78 30.32 -12.68
C ASN A 360 -6.12 29.71 -12.24
N SER A 361 -7.26 30.28 -12.64
CA SER A 361 -8.59 29.74 -12.31
C SER A 361 -8.99 28.56 -13.21
N VAL A 362 -8.53 28.56 -14.45
CA VAL A 362 -8.71 27.44 -15.38
C VAL A 362 -7.49 26.50 -15.39
N SER A 363 -6.45 26.82 -14.62
CA SER A 363 -5.30 25.96 -14.36
C SER A 363 -5.75 24.67 -13.68
N LEU A 364 -5.36 23.56 -14.31
CA LEU A 364 -5.47 22.20 -13.76
C LEU A 364 -4.89 22.06 -12.36
N GLU A 365 -3.72 22.64 -12.13
CA GLU A 365 -3.02 22.52 -10.85
C GLU A 365 -3.89 23.09 -9.73
N ARG A 366 -4.54 24.23 -9.99
CA ARG A 366 -5.45 24.86 -9.04
C ARG A 366 -6.75 24.10 -8.86
N GLN A 367 -7.27 23.48 -9.91
CA GLN A 367 -8.48 22.63 -9.83
C GLN A 367 -8.20 21.33 -9.07
N ALA A 368 -7.04 20.71 -9.30
CA ALA A 368 -6.58 19.52 -8.59
C ALA A 368 -6.27 19.82 -7.12
N GLU A 369 -5.71 21.00 -6.80
CA GLU A 369 -5.57 21.49 -5.42
C GLU A 369 -6.94 21.59 -4.73
N ARG A 370 -7.91 22.26 -5.36
CA ARG A 370 -9.28 22.39 -4.81
C ARG A 370 -9.95 21.04 -4.59
N PHE A 371 -9.79 20.10 -5.51
CA PHE A 371 -10.33 18.76 -5.35
C PHE A 371 -9.64 17.97 -4.24
N SER A 372 -8.32 18.05 -4.17
CA SER A 372 -7.55 17.45 -3.08
C SER A 372 -8.03 17.99 -1.73
N GLU A 373 -8.23 19.31 -1.62
CA GLU A 373 -8.82 19.95 -0.44
C GLU A 373 -10.24 19.45 -0.18
N TYR A 374 -11.08 19.33 -1.22
CA TYR A 374 -12.46 18.87 -1.08
C TYR A 374 -12.56 17.41 -0.62
N ILE A 375 -11.80 16.48 -1.20
CA ILE A 375 -11.83 15.06 -0.76
C ILE A 375 -11.25 14.91 0.65
N GLN A 376 -10.27 15.73 1.06
CA GLN A 376 -9.78 15.70 2.44
C GLN A 376 -10.91 15.92 3.44
N HIS A 377 -11.90 16.75 3.10
CA HIS A 377 -13.09 17.00 3.91
C HIS A 377 -14.24 16.03 3.61
N ASN A 378 -14.28 15.46 2.40
CA ASN A 378 -15.34 14.53 1.94
C ASN A 378 -14.74 13.23 1.38
N PRO A 379 -14.24 12.32 2.24
CA PRO A 379 -13.58 11.10 1.78
C PRO A 379 -14.52 10.19 0.99
N GLY A 380 -14.19 9.94 -0.28
CA GLY A 380 -15.00 9.12 -1.19
C GLY A 380 -15.99 9.89 -2.05
N ALA A 381 -16.01 11.23 -1.97
CA ALA A 381 -16.71 12.07 -2.93
C ALA A 381 -16.09 11.94 -4.33
N LYS A 382 -16.93 12.11 -5.35
CA LYS A 382 -16.52 12.10 -6.75
C LYS A 382 -16.05 13.50 -7.16
N TRP A 383 -15.32 13.58 -8.28
CA TRP A 383 -14.88 14.85 -8.85
C TRP A 383 -16.04 15.81 -9.12
N GLU A 384 -17.16 15.28 -9.60
CA GLU A 384 -18.36 16.08 -9.90
C GLU A 384 -18.88 16.83 -8.67
N ASP A 385 -18.81 16.20 -7.48
CA ASP A 385 -19.33 16.72 -6.22
C ASP A 385 -18.60 17.99 -5.74
N THR A 386 -17.39 18.24 -6.26
CA THR A 386 -16.57 19.43 -5.89
C THR A 386 -17.01 20.69 -6.60
N TRP A 387 -17.74 20.54 -7.71
CA TRP A 387 -18.12 21.64 -8.60
C TRP A 387 -19.63 21.92 -8.59
N SER A 388 -20.41 21.06 -7.92
CA SER A 388 -21.80 21.26 -7.53
C SER A 388 -21.90 22.01 -6.21
#